data_AF-A0AAV0QLY4-F1
#
_entry.id   AF-A0AAV0QLY4-F1
#
_cell.length_a   1.000
_cell.length_b   1.000
_cell.length_c   1.000
_cell.angle_alpha   90.00
_cell.angle_beta   90.00
_cell.angle_gamma   90.00
#
_symmetry.space_group_name_H-M   'P 1'
#
loop_
_entity.id
_entity.type
_entity.pdbx_description
1 polymer ?
#
loop_
_entity_poly.entity_id
_entity_poly.type
_entity_poly.pdbx_seq_one_letter_code
_entity_poly.pdbx_strand_id
1 'polypeptide(L)'
;MKPSGHIDKVMHRIGGEEVLKHRLRLKTTIMVVKQLALQESSFRGHNESDDSLNPGNVLAWIGFASKLNDQINSVVLRSAPGNAKYTSLSIQKEILGIIANRVRCKIREEIGRFLFLYSC
;
A
#
# COMPACT_ATOMS: atom_id res chain seq x y z
N MET A 1 -32.27 -12.85 -25.05
CA MET A 1 -31.13 -12.26 -25.79
C MET A 1 -29.87 -12.97 -25.33
N LYS A 2 -29.10 -13.61 -26.23
CA LYS A 2 -27.79 -14.15 -25.87
C LYS A 2 -26.83 -12.96 -25.68
N PRO A 3 -26.17 -12.80 -24.52
CA PRO A 3 -25.17 -11.76 -24.39
C PRO A 3 -24.01 -12.12 -25.34
N SER A 4 -23.59 -11.14 -26.14
CA SER A 4 -22.48 -11.34 -27.07
C SER A 4 -21.22 -11.56 -26.24
N GLY A 5 -20.61 -12.75 -26.32
CA GLY A 5 -19.47 -13.14 -25.49
C GLY A 5 -18.19 -12.31 -25.71
N HIS A 6 -18.24 -11.29 -26.57
CA HIS A 6 -17.17 -10.31 -26.74
C HIS A 6 -17.23 -9.22 -25.66
N ILE A 7 -18.43 -8.73 -25.31
CA ILE A 7 -18.62 -7.70 -24.28
C ILE A 7 -18.23 -8.26 -22.91
N ASP A 8 -18.67 -9.48 -22.58
CA ASP A 8 -18.35 -10.11 -21.29
C ASP A 8 -16.84 -10.33 -21.12
N LYS A 9 -16.13 -10.72 -22.19
CA LYS A 9 -14.67 -10.91 -22.18
C LYS A 9 -13.92 -9.58 -22.02
N VAL A 10 -14.38 -8.51 -22.67
CA VAL A 10 -13.79 -7.17 -22.55
C VAL A 10 -14.01 -6.62 -21.15
N MET A 11 -15.22 -6.74 -20.59
CA MET A 11 -15.52 -6.32 -19.21
C MET A 11 -14.67 -7.08 -18.18
N HIS A 12 -14.52 -8.40 -18.34
CA HIS A 12 -13.68 -9.20 -17.44
C HIS A 12 -12.19 -8.85 -17.55
N ARG A 13 -11.68 -8.59 -18.77
CA ARG A 13 -10.30 -8.14 -18.99
C ARG A 13 -10.04 -6.78 -18.35
N ILE A 14 -10.93 -5.81 -18.55
CA ILE A 14 -10.86 -4.47 -17.93
C ILE A 14 -10.86 -4.60 -16.40
N GLY A 15 -11.70 -5.46 -15.84
CA GLY A 15 -11.71 -5.73 -14.40
C GLY A 15 -10.39 -6.31 -13.88
N GLY A 16 -9.78 -7.25 -14.60
CA GLY A 16 -8.50 -7.86 -14.21
C GLY A 16 -7.34 -6.87 -14.17
N GLU A 17 -7.23 -5.99 -15.17
CA GLU A 17 -6.19 -4.97 -15.23
C GLU A 17 -6.34 -3.95 -14.08
N GLU A 18 -7.56 -3.51 -13.80
CA GLU A 18 -7.83 -2.58 -12.70
C GLU A 18 -7.55 -3.19 -11.33
N VAL A 19 -7.80 -4.49 -11.14
CA VAL A 19 -7.40 -5.23 -9.94
C VAL A 19 -5.87 -5.22 -9.77
N LEU A 20 -5.11 -5.43 -10.84
CA LEU A 20 -3.65 -5.38 -10.79
C LEU A 20 -3.14 -3.97 -10.45
N LYS A 21 -3.69 -2.93 -11.08
CA LYS A 21 -3.34 -1.53 -10.76
C LYS A 21 -3.67 -1.20 -9.31
N HIS A 22 -4.81 -1.66 -8.80
CA HIS A 22 -5.23 -1.47 -7.41
C HIS A 22 -4.27 -2.16 -6.43
N ARG A 23 -3.87 -3.40 -6.72
CA ARG A 23 -2.87 -4.13 -5.94
C ARG A 23 -1.51 -3.43 -5.96
N LEU A 24 -1.11 -2.88 -7.11
CA LEU A 24 0.14 -2.14 -7.23
C LEU A 24 0.13 -0.88 -6.36
N ARG A 25 -0.94 -0.08 -6.43
CA ARG A 25 -1.13 1.08 -5.54
C ARG A 25 -1.03 0.70 -4.06
N LEU A 26 -1.80 -0.31 -3.64
CA LEU A 26 -1.81 -0.76 -2.25
C LEU A 26 -0.43 -1.27 -1.81
N LYS A 27 0.25 -2.06 -2.64
CA LYS A 27 1.60 -2.57 -2.37
C LYS A 27 2.60 -1.43 -2.19
N THR A 28 2.55 -0.41 -3.04
CA THR A 28 3.41 0.77 -2.92
C THR A 28 3.19 1.48 -1.59
N THR A 29 1.93 1.72 -1.21
CA THR A 29 1.61 2.35 0.09
C THR A 29 2.07 1.52 1.27
N ILE A 30 1.86 0.19 1.26
CA ILE A 30 2.34 -0.71 2.31
C ILE A 30 3.86 -0.64 2.45
N MET A 31 4.58 -0.63 1.33
CA MET A 31 6.04 -0.51 1.34
C MET A 31 6.50 0.81 1.97
N VAL A 32 5.89 1.94 1.58
CA VAL A 32 6.23 3.25 2.14
C VAL A 32 5.94 3.32 3.64
N VAL A 33 4.75 2.88 4.07
CA VAL A 33 4.37 2.82 5.49
C VAL A 33 5.35 1.98 6.30
N LYS A 34 5.74 0.82 5.76
CA LYS A 34 6.74 -0.04 6.41
C LYS A 34 8.10 0.65 6.53
N GLN A 35 8.58 1.32 5.47
CA GLN A 35 9.88 1.99 5.51
C GLN A 35 9.91 3.14 6.52
N LEU A 36 8.86 3.96 6.56
CA LEU A 36 8.75 5.04 7.53
C LEU A 36 8.68 4.53 8.97
N ALA A 37 7.96 3.43 9.21
CA ALA A 37 7.94 2.79 10.52
C ALA A 37 9.33 2.30 10.95
N LEU A 38 10.09 1.69 10.03
CA LEU A 38 11.45 1.20 10.30
C LEU A 38 12.44 2.34 10.58
N GLN A 39 12.23 3.50 9.98
CA GLN A 39 13.07 4.69 10.15
C GLN A 39 12.58 5.61 11.27
N GLU A 40 11.55 5.21 12.02
CA GLU A 40 10.91 6.01 13.07
C GLU A 40 10.51 7.42 12.58
N SER A 41 10.21 7.53 11.30
CA SER A 41 9.93 8.81 10.65
C SER A 41 8.45 9.15 10.77
N SER A 42 8.17 10.45 10.82
CA SER A 42 6.79 10.93 10.79
C SER A 42 6.11 10.53 9.47
N PHE A 43 4.83 10.24 9.50
CA PHE A 43 4.09 9.78 8.32
C PHE A 43 3.44 10.96 7.58
N ARG A 44 2.83 11.85 8.36
CA ARG A 44 1.92 12.90 7.89
C ARG A 44 2.60 14.26 7.84
N GLY A 45 2.27 15.04 6.83
CA GLY A 45 2.60 16.47 6.77
C GLY A 45 1.60 17.33 7.55
N HIS A 46 2.00 18.56 7.88
CA HIS A 46 1.04 19.55 8.40
C HIS A 46 0.05 19.97 7.30
N ASN A 47 0.58 20.28 6.11
CA ASN A 47 -0.19 20.57 4.91
C ASN A 47 0.13 19.53 3.84
N GLU A 48 -0.87 18.75 3.41
CA GLU A 48 -0.74 17.70 2.38
C GLU A 48 -1.37 18.11 1.04
N SER A 49 -1.59 19.41 0.84
CA SER A 49 -2.06 19.95 -0.44
C SER A 49 -1.01 19.75 -1.54
N ASP A 50 -1.48 19.73 -2.79
CA ASP A 50 -0.64 19.47 -3.97
C ASP A 50 0.44 20.54 -4.19
N ASP A 51 0.23 21.76 -3.68
CA ASP A 51 1.14 22.90 -3.72
C ASP A 51 2.06 22.99 -2.49
N SER A 52 1.91 22.08 -1.53
CA SER A 52 2.76 22.05 -0.34
C SER A 52 4.21 21.73 -0.71
N LEU A 53 5.15 22.54 -0.21
CA LEU A 53 6.59 22.25 -0.31
C LEU A 53 6.99 21.02 0.51
N ASN A 54 6.20 20.66 1.53
CA ASN A 54 6.41 19.49 2.36
C ASN A 54 5.06 18.79 2.62
N PRO A 55 4.55 18.01 1.65
CA PRO A 55 3.25 17.35 1.74
C PRO A 55 3.25 16.17 2.73
N GLY A 56 4.32 15.97 3.48
CA GLY A 56 4.49 14.82 4.37
C GLY A 56 5.26 13.67 3.72
N ASN A 57 5.85 12.84 4.57
CA ASN A 57 6.78 11.81 4.13
C ASN A 57 6.10 10.70 3.31
N VAL A 58 4.86 10.32 3.61
CA VAL A 58 4.15 9.30 2.81
C VAL A 58 3.99 9.77 1.35
N LEU A 59 3.54 11.00 1.13
CA LEU A 59 3.37 11.54 -0.23
C LEU A 59 4.72 11.74 -0.92
N ALA A 60 5.74 12.22 -0.19
CA ALA A 60 7.09 12.39 -0.72
C ALA A 60 7.70 11.05 -1.18
N TRP A 61 7.59 9.99 -0.37
CA TRP A 61 8.13 8.67 -0.71
C TRP A 61 7.37 7.97 -1.84
N ILE A 62 6.04 8.13 -1.91
CA ILE A 62 5.25 7.63 -3.04
C ILE A 62 5.65 8.37 -4.34
N GLY A 63 5.82 9.70 -4.28
CA GLY A 63 6.30 10.49 -5.40
C GLY A 63 7.74 10.18 -5.80
N PHE A 64 8.59 9.82 -4.84
CA PHE A 64 9.93 9.30 -5.14
C PHE A 64 9.85 7.94 -5.86
N ALA A 65 9.04 7.00 -5.37
CA ALA A 65 8.85 5.69 -5.99
C ALA A 65 8.26 5.80 -7.40
N SER A 66 7.37 6.76 -7.66
CA SER A 66 6.81 6.98 -8.99
C SER A 66 7.85 7.50 -9.99
N LYS A 67 8.79 8.35 -9.56
CA LYS A 67 9.89 8.83 -10.42
C LYS A 67 10.85 7.71 -10.85
N LEU A 68 10.93 6.62 -10.10
CA LEU A 68 11.81 5.49 -10.38
C LEU A 68 11.15 4.38 -11.20
N ASN A 69 9.81 4.37 -11.29
CA ASN A 69 9.08 3.26 -11.91
C ASN A 69 7.80 3.76 -12.58
N ASP A 70 7.79 3.70 -13.91
CA ASP A 70 6.67 4.15 -14.73
C ASP A 70 5.36 3.38 -14.46
N GLN A 71 5.44 2.10 -14.10
CA GLN A 71 4.25 1.33 -13.73
C GLN A 71 3.62 1.87 -12.44
N ILE A 72 4.44 2.23 -11.45
CA ILE A 72 3.97 2.88 -10.23
C ILE A 72 3.42 4.27 -10.55
N ASN A 73 4.15 5.05 -11.36
CA ASN A 73 3.73 6.39 -11.78
C ASN A 73 2.35 6.39 -12.44
N SER A 74 2.08 5.38 -13.27
CA SER A 74 0.80 5.23 -13.98
C SER A 74 -0.39 4.95 -13.06
N VAL A 75 -0.17 4.64 -11.78
CA VAL A 75 -1.26 4.23 -10.86
C VAL A 75 -1.36 5.03 -9.57
N VAL A 76 -0.34 5.76 -9.11
CA VAL A 76 -0.35 6.45 -7.80
C VAL A 76 -0.65 7.96 -7.89
N LEU A 77 -0.88 8.60 -6.74
CA LEU A 77 -1.11 10.05 -6.61
C LEU A 77 -2.25 10.54 -7.52
N ARG A 78 -1.95 11.43 -8.48
CA ARG A 78 -2.93 11.99 -9.43
C ARG A 78 -3.45 10.95 -10.43
N SER A 79 -2.70 9.88 -10.66
CA SER A 79 -3.08 8.77 -11.55
C SER A 79 -4.05 7.78 -10.88
N ALA A 80 -4.25 7.87 -9.56
CA ALA A 80 -5.15 6.98 -8.85
C ALA A 80 -6.62 7.43 -9.01
N PRO A 81 -7.55 6.52 -9.35
CA PRO A 81 -8.95 6.86 -9.53
C PRO A 81 -9.64 7.13 -8.18
N GLY A 82 -10.28 8.30 -8.06
CA GLY A 82 -11.08 8.68 -6.89
C GLY A 82 -10.36 8.46 -5.55
N ASN A 83 -10.95 7.61 -4.69
CA ASN A 83 -10.46 7.32 -3.35
C ASN A 83 -9.38 6.23 -3.27
N ALA A 84 -9.01 5.61 -4.39
CA ALA A 84 -8.03 4.53 -4.43
C ALA A 84 -6.56 5.01 -4.24
N LYS A 85 -6.34 6.12 -3.54
CA LYS A 85 -5.01 6.67 -3.28
C LYS A 85 -4.29 5.98 -2.11
N TYR A 86 -5.04 5.46 -1.13
CA TYR A 86 -4.52 4.85 0.12
C TYR A 86 -3.65 5.78 0.99
N THR A 87 -3.61 7.07 0.70
CA THR A 87 -2.74 8.04 1.38
C THR A 87 -3.40 8.69 2.59
N SER A 88 -4.69 8.46 2.86
CA SER A 88 -5.36 9.05 4.02
C SER A 88 -4.79 8.51 5.33
N LEU A 89 -4.76 9.36 6.36
CA LEU A 89 -4.25 9.00 7.69
C LEU A 89 -4.89 7.74 8.30
N SER A 90 -6.20 7.54 8.12
CA SER A 90 -6.92 6.34 8.61
C SER A 90 -6.36 5.05 8.00
N ILE A 91 -6.24 5.02 6.67
CA ILE A 91 -5.65 3.89 5.94
C ILE A 91 -4.19 3.66 6.34
N GLN A 92 -3.38 4.71 6.48
CA GLN A 92 -2.00 4.58 6.93
C GLN A 92 -1.91 3.92 8.32
N LYS A 93 -2.76 4.34 9.26
CA LYS A 93 -2.85 3.75 10.61
C LYS A 93 -3.31 2.30 10.58
N GLU A 94 -4.28 1.96 9.73
CA GLU A 94 -4.75 0.60 9.56
C GLU A 94 -3.64 -0.33 9.05
N ILE A 95 -2.93 0.10 8.00
CA ILE A 95 -1.77 -0.65 7.47
C ILE A 95 -0.70 -0.82 8.54
N LEU A 96 -0.36 0.24 9.27
CA LEU A 96 0.61 0.18 10.37
C LEU A 96 0.17 -0.80 11.46
N GLY A 97 -1.11 -0.80 11.83
CA GLY A 97 -1.69 -1.73 12.80
C GLY A 97 -1.60 -3.19 12.33
N ILE A 98 -1.88 -3.46 11.06
CA ILE A 98 -1.73 -4.80 10.46
C ILE A 98 -0.26 -5.24 10.50
N ILE A 99 0.67 -4.36 10.12
CA ILE A 99 2.12 -4.65 10.16
C ILE A 99 2.55 -4.95 11.60
N ALA A 100 2.19 -4.11 12.56
CA ALA A 100 2.52 -4.29 13.97
C ALA A 100 1.96 -5.61 14.52
N ASN A 101 0.72 -5.98 14.16
CA ASN A 101 0.12 -7.24 14.57
C ASN A 101 0.89 -8.43 13.99
N ARG A 102 1.24 -8.40 12.69
CA ARG A 102 2.04 -9.46 12.05
C ARG A 102 3.41 -9.63 12.68
N VAL A 103 4.10 -8.53 12.97
CA VAL A 103 5.40 -8.56 13.67
C VAL A 103 5.25 -9.18 15.05
N ARG A 104 4.24 -8.76 15.83
CA ARG A 104 3.96 -9.31 17.16
C ARG A 104 3.66 -10.82 17.10
N CYS A 105 2.82 -11.26 16.16
CA CYS A 105 2.55 -12.68 15.94
C CYS A 105 3.81 -13.46 15.62
N LYS A 106 4.67 -12.92 14.74
CA LYS A 106 5.90 -13.59 14.36
C LYS A 106 6.89 -13.76 15.52
N ILE A 107 7.05 -12.71 16.33
CA ILE A 107 7.87 -12.75 17.54
C ILE A 107 7.32 -13.81 18.53
N ARG A 108 6.01 -13.85 18.73
CA ARG A 108 5.36 -14.85 19.60
C ARG A 108 5.58 -16.29 19.10
N GLU A 109 5.51 -16.51 17.79
CA GLU A 109 5.77 -17.82 17.19
C GLU A 109 7.23 -18.25 17.39
N GLU A 110 8.19 -17.34 17.21
CA GLU A 110 9.61 -17.63 17.38
C GLU A 110 9.97 -17.93 18.83
N ILE A 111 9.47 -17.12 19.77
CA ILE A 111 9.64 -17.37 21.20
C ILE A 111 8.90 -18.65 21.62
N GLY A 112 7.67 -18.84 21.18
CA GLY A 112 6.89 -20.05 21.49
C GLY A 112 7.57 -21.32 21.00
N ARG A 113 8.07 -21.33 19.75
CA ARG A 113 8.89 -22.43 19.22
C ARG A 113 10.16 -22.65 20.06
N PHE A 114 10.83 -21.58 20.48
CA PHE A 114 12.01 -21.69 21.33
C PHE A 114 11.68 -22.39 22.66
N LEU A 115 10.58 -22.03 23.33
CA LEU A 115 10.19 -22.67 24.59
C LEU A 115 9.80 -24.15 24.47
N PHE A 116 9.28 -24.60 23.32
CA PHE A 116 8.90 -26.01 23.10
C PHE A 116 10.01 -26.89 22.52
N LEU A 117 11.17 -26.33 22.15
CA LEU A 117 12.31 -27.10 21.60
C LEU A 117 13.29 -27.61 22.67
N TYR A 118 13.19 -27.14 23.92
CA TYR A 118 14.08 -27.55 25.03
C TYR A 118 13.39 -28.46 26.06
N SER A 119 12.39 -29.24 25.65
CA SER A 119 11.61 -30.13 26.52
C SER A 119 11.72 -31.62 26.15
N CYS A 120 12.89 -32.09 25.72
CA CYS A 120 13.23 -33.52 25.63
C CYS A 120 14.41 -33.83 26.55
#